data_AF-A0A534HW78-F1
#
_entry.id   AF-A0A534HW78-F1
#
_cell.length_a   1.000
_cell.length_b   1.000
_cell.length_c   1.000
_cell.angle_alpha   90.00
_cell.angle_beta   90.00
_cell.angle_gamma   90.00
#
_symmetry.space_group_name_H-M   'P 1'
#
loop_
_entity.id
_entity.type
_entity.pdbx_description
1 polymer ?
#
loop_
_entity_poly.entity_id
_entity_poly.type
_entity_poly.pdbx_seq_one_letter_code
_entity_poly.pdbx_strand_id
1 'polypeptide(L)'
;MQQMDASDLAAAGAFEYSPEFHRRARSLLRGLEGFPKYSQFLKDQLGGPESRLVHFVQYLVPEIEFRCGPLDGKRVLDFGCGSGASTVALAMRAKSVVAFDIDKESMDLCARRLAEHGLESQVQLLCTRSLDDVRDQIGEVDLILMCGVIEHLPITQPDLRRNIIRTLFRMLKESGYLYVYDTPNRMWPYDFHTTHMWWIPWMEPGSARAYHRAVRKGRYQDSPRITPGPRGMEQSGAWGATYWEILDYLKGENYSCLNTHPGNNRHIDYLGGSRRFRYFRYPFDFFVGLLARPFQIPITAFYPFLDNLVIVKNGAKSGRPSS
;
A
#
# COMPACT_ATOMS: atom_id res chain seq x y z
N MET A 1 9.27 2.23 30.70
CA MET A 1 8.45 2.49 29.50
C MET A 1 9.08 3.69 28.81
N GLN A 2 10.05 3.45 27.93
CA GLN A 2 10.87 4.51 27.33
C GLN A 2 10.22 4.94 26.01
N GLN A 3 9.88 6.22 25.90
CA GLN A 3 9.63 6.87 24.61
C GLN A 3 10.84 6.62 23.71
N MET A 4 10.61 6.13 22.49
CA MET A 4 11.68 5.97 21.50
C MET A 4 12.30 7.33 21.16
N ASP A 5 13.62 7.40 21.23
CA ASP A 5 14.46 8.58 21.01
C ASP A 5 14.68 8.82 19.50
N ALA A 6 15.03 10.05 19.14
CA ALA A 6 15.51 10.46 17.82
C ALA A 6 16.72 9.63 17.33
N SER A 7 17.40 8.88 18.21
CA SER A 7 18.45 7.91 17.87
C SER A 7 17.96 6.75 17.00
N ASP A 8 16.73 6.27 17.19
CA ASP A 8 16.19 5.12 16.44
C ASP A 8 15.76 5.53 15.02
N LEU A 9 15.30 6.78 14.86
CA LEU A 9 15.04 7.41 13.57
C LEU A 9 16.35 7.65 12.77
N ALA A 10 17.47 7.90 13.46
CA ALA A 10 18.80 7.97 12.86
C ALA A 10 19.33 6.58 12.44
N ALA A 11 18.99 5.52 13.18
CA ALA A 11 19.34 4.14 12.83
C ALA A 11 18.61 3.62 11.57
N ALA A 12 17.36 4.05 11.33
CA ALA A 12 16.64 3.72 10.10
C ALA A 12 17.19 4.47 8.86
N GLY A 13 17.62 5.73 9.04
CA GLY A 13 18.02 6.66 7.96
C GLY A 13 19.20 6.22 7.07
N ALA A 14 19.99 5.24 7.52
CA ALA A 14 21.06 4.66 6.73
C ALA A 14 21.36 3.21 7.17
N PHE A 15 20.34 2.38 7.35
CA PHE A 15 20.58 0.96 7.61
C PHE A 15 21.32 0.34 6.41
N GLU A 16 22.58 -0.04 6.63
CA GLU A 16 23.39 -0.73 5.63
C GLU A 16 23.14 -2.22 5.74
N TYR A 17 22.48 -2.78 4.72
CA TYR A 17 22.22 -4.20 4.66
C TYR A 17 23.50 -4.99 4.32
N SER A 18 23.52 -6.25 4.76
CA SER A 18 24.66 -7.14 4.49
C SER A 18 24.90 -7.34 2.99
N PRO A 19 26.15 -7.67 2.58
CA PRO A 19 26.43 -8.03 1.20
C PRO A 19 25.57 -9.19 0.68
N GLU A 20 25.16 -10.11 1.57
CA GLU A 20 24.25 -11.19 1.19
C GLU A 20 22.85 -10.68 0.86
N PHE A 21 22.30 -9.79 1.69
CA PHE A 21 21.03 -9.15 1.42
C PHE A 21 21.06 -8.38 0.10
N HIS A 22 22.11 -7.59 -0.14
CA HIS A 22 22.28 -6.88 -1.40
C HIS A 22 22.28 -7.83 -2.62
N ARG A 23 22.93 -9.00 -2.53
CA ARG A 23 22.89 -10.02 -3.58
C ARG A 23 21.48 -10.57 -3.79
N ARG A 24 20.75 -10.85 -2.71
CA ARG A 24 19.37 -11.38 -2.79
C ARG A 24 18.39 -10.35 -3.33
N ALA A 25 18.48 -9.09 -2.90
CA ALA A 25 17.68 -7.99 -3.43
C ALA A 25 17.91 -7.78 -4.94
N ARG A 26 19.16 -7.86 -5.41
CA ARG A 26 19.45 -7.85 -6.84
C ARG A 26 18.87 -9.07 -7.57
N SER A 27 18.95 -10.25 -6.95
CA SER A 27 18.38 -11.47 -7.53
C SER A 27 16.86 -11.38 -7.70
N LEU A 28 16.15 -10.75 -6.76
CA LEU A 28 14.70 -10.53 -6.81
C LEU A 28 14.27 -9.67 -8.01
N LEU A 29 15.18 -8.83 -8.51
CA LEU A 29 14.96 -7.92 -9.63
C LEU A 29 15.58 -8.44 -10.95
N ARG A 30 16.07 -9.69 -10.97
CA ARG A 30 16.66 -10.28 -12.18
C ARG A 30 15.63 -10.35 -13.30
N GLY A 31 16.03 -9.97 -14.52
CA GLY A 31 15.15 -9.90 -15.68
C GLY A 31 14.38 -8.59 -15.80
N LEU A 32 14.50 -7.69 -14.81
CA LEU A 32 13.93 -6.34 -14.83
C LEU A 32 14.97 -5.27 -15.16
N GLU A 33 16.18 -5.61 -15.59
CA GLU A 33 17.27 -4.66 -15.82
C GLU A 33 16.94 -3.66 -16.95
N GLY A 34 16.10 -4.08 -17.91
CA GLY A 34 15.56 -3.22 -18.97
C GLY A 34 14.37 -2.36 -18.56
N PHE A 35 13.82 -2.55 -17.36
CA PHE A 35 12.68 -1.77 -16.87
C PHE A 35 13.11 -0.32 -16.60
N PRO A 36 12.38 0.70 -17.07
CA PRO A 36 12.76 2.11 -16.89
C PRO A 36 13.01 2.54 -15.43
N LYS A 37 12.39 1.85 -14.46
CA LYS A 37 12.51 2.09 -13.02
C LYS A 37 13.46 1.13 -12.28
N TYR A 38 14.21 0.27 -12.98
CA TYR A 38 15.08 -0.73 -12.34
C TYR A 38 15.99 -0.14 -11.26
N SER A 39 16.65 0.99 -11.55
CA SER A 39 17.53 1.66 -10.60
C SER A 39 16.81 2.15 -9.36
N GLN A 40 15.58 2.66 -9.51
CA GLN A 40 14.74 3.08 -8.38
C GLN A 40 14.31 1.87 -7.56
N PHE A 41 13.78 0.81 -8.19
CA PHE A 41 13.40 -0.41 -7.48
C PHE A 41 14.56 -1.03 -6.71
N LEU A 42 15.76 -0.96 -7.28
CA LEU A 42 16.95 -1.41 -6.58
C LEU A 42 17.24 -0.52 -5.37
N LYS A 43 17.27 0.82 -5.51
CA LYS A 43 17.44 1.74 -4.38
C LYS A 43 16.40 1.53 -3.27
N ASP A 44 15.15 1.36 -3.66
CA ASP A 44 14.03 1.13 -2.75
C ASP A 44 14.26 -0.10 -1.85
N GLN A 45 14.98 -1.10 -2.38
CA GLN A 45 15.34 -2.31 -1.66
C GLN A 45 16.62 -2.16 -0.84
N LEU A 46 17.64 -1.50 -1.40
CA LEU A 46 19.01 -1.45 -0.90
C LEU A 46 19.26 -0.31 0.11
N GLY A 47 18.49 -0.24 1.20
CA GLY A 47 18.78 0.65 2.35
C GLY A 47 19.16 2.10 2.03
N GLY A 48 19.71 2.81 3.01
CA GLY A 48 20.11 4.21 2.83
C GLY A 48 18.95 5.23 2.83
N PRO A 49 19.28 6.53 2.70
CA PRO A 49 18.38 7.64 3.01
C PRO A 49 17.21 7.80 2.05
N GLU A 50 17.32 7.26 0.83
CA GLU A 50 16.24 7.29 -0.18
C GLU A 50 15.46 5.96 -0.23
N SER A 51 15.69 5.02 0.70
CA SER A 51 15.01 3.72 0.66
C SER A 51 13.54 3.80 1.10
N ARG A 52 12.76 2.81 0.66
CA ARG A 52 11.37 2.64 1.12
C ARG A 52 11.26 2.48 2.63
N LEU A 53 12.23 1.82 3.27
CA LEU A 53 12.23 1.68 4.73
C LEU A 53 12.28 3.05 5.41
N VAL A 54 13.21 3.90 4.99
CA VAL A 54 13.34 5.27 5.55
C VAL A 54 12.06 6.05 5.34
N HIS A 55 11.49 5.99 4.14
CA HIS A 55 10.20 6.62 3.84
C HIS A 55 9.10 6.14 4.78
N PHE A 56 8.99 4.83 5.01
CA PHE A 56 7.95 4.30 5.88
C PHE A 56 8.14 4.68 7.34
N VAL A 57 9.38 4.66 7.85
CA VAL A 57 9.70 5.06 9.22
C VAL A 57 9.47 6.55 9.44
N GLN A 58 9.86 7.40 8.49
CA GLN A 58 9.80 8.85 8.64
C GLN A 58 8.42 9.45 8.33
N TYR A 59 7.64 8.80 7.46
CA TYR A 59 6.42 9.40 6.92
C TYR A 59 5.19 8.53 7.11
N LEU A 60 5.21 7.27 6.63
CA LEU A 60 4.01 6.44 6.63
C LEU A 60 3.57 6.06 8.05
N VAL A 61 4.47 5.52 8.86
CA VAL A 61 4.12 5.06 10.21
C VAL A 61 3.70 6.21 11.12
N PRO A 62 4.38 7.37 11.14
CA PRO A 62 3.88 8.54 11.85
C PRO A 62 2.49 9.01 11.40
N GLU A 63 2.18 8.94 10.10
CA GLU A 63 0.84 9.30 9.62
C GLU A 63 -0.22 8.26 9.98
N ILE A 64 0.15 6.97 9.97
CA ILE A 64 -0.69 5.91 10.52
C ILE A 64 -1.00 6.21 11.99
N GLU A 65 0.01 6.52 12.81
CA GLU A 65 -0.20 6.82 14.23
C GLU A 65 -1.03 8.10 14.44
N PHE A 66 -0.83 9.12 13.60
CA PHE A 66 -1.61 10.35 13.63
C PHE A 66 -3.11 10.10 13.36
N ARG A 67 -3.43 9.23 12.38
CA ARG A 67 -4.82 8.96 11.97
C ARG A 67 -5.49 7.88 12.81
N CYS A 68 -4.78 6.81 13.12
CA CYS A 68 -5.33 5.60 13.70
C CYS A 68 -5.02 5.45 15.21
N GLY A 69 -4.25 6.39 15.77
CA GLY A 69 -3.73 6.29 17.14
C GLY A 69 -2.44 5.46 17.23
N PRO A 70 -1.81 5.40 18.42
CA PRO A 70 -0.53 4.73 18.60
C PRO A 70 -0.60 3.24 18.25
N LEU A 71 0.47 2.72 17.64
CA LEU A 71 0.58 1.30 17.31
C LEU A 71 1.01 0.44 18.52
N ASP A 72 1.45 1.06 19.60
CA ASP A 72 1.78 0.36 20.84
C ASP A 72 0.60 -0.50 21.32
N GLY A 73 0.88 -1.76 21.67
CA GLY A 73 -0.15 -2.73 22.04
C GLY A 73 -1.01 -3.27 20.89
N LYS A 74 -0.88 -2.77 19.66
CA LYS A 74 -1.71 -3.16 18.50
C LYS A 74 -1.15 -4.35 17.73
N ARG A 75 -2.06 -5.19 17.23
CA ARG A 75 -1.74 -6.24 16.24
C ARG A 75 -2.05 -5.71 14.85
N VAL A 76 -1.06 -5.77 13.95
CA VAL A 76 -1.15 -5.20 12.60
C VAL A 76 -0.99 -6.31 11.55
N LEU A 77 -1.78 -6.27 10.48
CA LEU A 77 -1.56 -7.08 9.28
C LEU A 77 -0.99 -6.18 8.16
N ASP A 78 0.20 -6.52 7.68
CA ASP A 78 0.80 -5.97 6.46
C ASP A 78 0.45 -6.91 5.30
N PHE A 79 -0.63 -6.60 4.57
CA PHE A 79 -1.13 -7.44 3.49
C PHE A 79 -0.50 -7.02 2.17
N GLY A 80 0.22 -7.93 1.51
CA GLY A 80 1.08 -7.61 0.36
C GLY A 80 2.40 -6.98 0.79
N CYS A 81 3.05 -7.55 1.81
CA CYS A 81 4.23 -6.96 2.45
C CYS A 81 5.48 -6.89 1.57
N GLY A 82 5.49 -7.61 0.43
CA GLY A 82 6.62 -7.72 -0.47
C GLY A 82 7.90 -8.12 0.25
N SER A 83 8.94 -7.31 0.08
CA SER A 83 10.27 -7.49 0.67
C SER A 83 10.41 -7.00 2.11
N GLY A 84 9.31 -6.63 2.78
CA GLY A 84 9.26 -6.36 4.22
C GLY A 84 9.66 -4.95 4.67
N ALA A 85 9.78 -3.97 3.76
CA ALA A 85 10.18 -2.61 4.17
C ALA A 85 9.11 -1.95 5.08
N SER A 86 7.83 -2.05 4.72
CA SER A 86 6.71 -1.61 5.56
C SER A 86 6.61 -2.44 6.83
N THR A 87 6.82 -3.76 6.73
CA THR A 87 6.76 -4.69 7.85
C THR A 87 7.76 -4.33 8.95
N VAL A 88 9.01 -4.04 8.59
CA VAL A 88 10.04 -3.59 9.54
C VAL A 88 9.61 -2.28 10.22
N ALA A 89 9.15 -1.29 9.44
CA ALA A 89 8.70 -0.01 9.98
C ALA A 89 7.51 -0.17 10.95
N LEU A 90 6.56 -1.05 10.63
CA LEU A 90 5.43 -1.37 11.50
C LEU A 90 5.86 -2.13 12.75
N ALA A 91 6.75 -3.13 12.63
CA ALA A 91 7.22 -3.94 13.73
C ALA A 91 8.00 -3.12 14.77
N MET A 92 8.74 -2.09 14.34
CA MET A 92 9.38 -1.14 15.27
C MET A 92 8.42 -0.42 16.22
N ARG A 93 7.10 -0.41 15.93
CA ARG A 93 6.10 0.40 16.66
C ARG A 93 4.92 -0.40 17.20
N ALA A 94 4.55 -1.48 16.52
CA ALA A 94 3.43 -2.33 16.88
C ALA A 94 3.81 -3.42 17.89
N LYS A 95 2.83 -3.94 18.63
CA LYS A 95 3.06 -5.10 19.52
C LYS A 95 3.43 -6.36 18.76
N SER A 96 2.79 -6.58 17.61
CA SER A 96 3.06 -7.71 16.73
C SER A 96 2.56 -7.42 15.32
N VAL A 97 3.29 -7.88 14.31
CA VAL A 97 2.89 -7.77 12.91
C VAL A 97 2.68 -9.16 12.32
N VAL A 98 1.67 -9.29 11.48
CA VAL A 98 1.54 -10.41 10.56
C VAL A 98 1.85 -9.89 9.17
N ALA A 99 2.86 -10.45 8.52
CA ALA A 99 3.26 -10.07 7.17
C ALA A 99 2.79 -11.15 6.20
N PHE A 100 1.94 -10.77 5.25
CA PHE A 100 1.34 -11.67 4.28
C PHE A 100 1.79 -11.28 2.86
N ASP A 101 2.29 -12.25 2.09
CA ASP A 101 2.52 -12.07 0.66
C ASP A 101 2.34 -13.41 -0.08
N ILE A 102 2.00 -13.36 -1.36
CA ILE A 102 1.87 -14.56 -2.19
C ILE A 102 3.21 -15.01 -2.79
N ASP A 103 4.20 -14.11 -2.84
CA ASP A 103 5.46 -14.32 -3.52
C ASP A 103 6.58 -14.76 -2.54
N LYS A 104 7.05 -15.99 -2.76
CA LYS A 104 8.02 -16.65 -1.89
C LYS A 104 9.38 -15.96 -1.86
N GLU A 105 9.85 -15.43 -2.99
CA GLU A 105 11.15 -14.77 -3.07
C GLU A 105 11.17 -13.44 -2.30
N SER A 106 10.07 -12.68 -2.36
CA SER A 106 9.86 -11.46 -1.60
C SER A 106 9.75 -11.76 -0.12
N MET A 107 9.01 -12.81 0.25
CA MET A 107 8.92 -13.26 1.63
C MET A 107 10.28 -13.73 2.20
N ASP A 108 11.11 -14.39 1.39
CA ASP A 108 12.47 -14.77 1.81
C ASP A 108 13.37 -13.55 2.03
N LEU A 109 13.19 -12.49 1.23
CA LEU A 109 13.89 -11.23 1.46
C LEU A 109 13.31 -10.48 2.67
N CYS A 110 12.00 -10.55 2.91
CA CYS A 110 11.34 -10.00 4.11
C CYS A 110 11.89 -10.65 5.39
N ALA A 111 11.98 -11.97 5.44
CA ALA A 111 12.55 -12.71 6.56
C ALA A 111 13.99 -12.27 6.88
N ARG A 112 14.81 -12.09 5.83
CA ARG A 112 16.19 -11.60 5.98
C ARG A 112 16.24 -10.15 6.44
N ARG A 113 15.37 -9.30 5.90
CA ARG A 113 15.27 -7.90 6.32
C ARG A 113 14.93 -7.81 7.80
N LEU A 114 13.99 -8.62 8.28
CA LEU A 114 13.63 -8.70 9.69
C LEU A 114 14.79 -9.18 10.55
N ALA A 115 15.55 -10.18 10.09
CA ALA A 115 16.71 -10.69 10.79
C ALA A 115 17.84 -9.67 10.93
N GLU A 116 18.09 -8.87 9.89
CA GLU A 116 19.07 -7.79 9.99
C GLU A 116 18.63 -6.67 10.96
N HIS A 117 17.34 -6.56 11.24
CA HIS A 117 16.78 -5.61 12.22
C HIS A 117 16.49 -6.24 13.61
N GLY A 118 16.68 -7.55 13.78
CA GLY A 118 16.38 -8.26 15.04
C GLY A 118 14.89 -8.30 15.40
N LEU A 119 13.99 -8.27 14.41
CA LEU A 119 12.54 -8.15 14.58
C LEU A 119 11.78 -9.46 14.31
N GLU A 120 12.47 -10.59 14.10
CA GLU A 120 11.82 -11.86 13.72
C GLU A 120 10.84 -12.36 14.78
N SER A 121 11.10 -12.09 16.06
CA SER A 121 10.22 -12.50 17.16
C SER A 121 8.90 -11.72 17.22
N GLN A 122 8.83 -10.55 16.58
CA GLN A 122 7.65 -9.68 16.57
C GLN A 122 6.76 -9.90 15.34
N VAL A 123 7.26 -10.64 14.34
CA VAL A 123 6.61 -10.77 13.04
C VAL A 123 6.30 -12.22 12.70
N GLN A 124 5.03 -12.48 12.40
CA GLN A 124 4.58 -13.74 11.82
C GLN A 124 4.56 -13.64 10.29
N LEU A 125 5.38 -14.44 9.62
CA LEU A 125 5.45 -14.50 8.15
C LEU A 125 4.47 -15.54 7.60
N LEU A 126 3.59 -15.14 6.68
CA LEU A 126 2.63 -16.02 6.02
C LEU A 126 2.76 -15.89 4.49
N CYS A 127 3.16 -16.99 3.84
CA CYS A 127 3.33 -17.05 2.39
C CYS A 127 2.36 -18.06 1.78
N THR A 128 1.22 -17.61 1.28
CA THR A 128 0.23 -18.45 0.59
C THR A 128 -0.49 -17.66 -0.49
N ARG A 129 -1.05 -18.34 -1.49
CA ARG A 129 -1.83 -17.71 -2.58
C ARG A 129 -3.25 -17.35 -2.17
N SER A 130 -3.75 -17.91 -1.07
CA SER A 130 -5.13 -17.76 -0.60
C SER A 130 -5.13 -17.22 0.82
N LEU A 131 -5.70 -16.03 1.01
CA LEU A 131 -5.90 -15.44 2.33
C LEU A 131 -6.80 -16.33 3.21
N ASP A 132 -7.78 -17.02 2.61
CA ASP A 132 -8.72 -17.87 3.34
C ASP A 132 -8.02 -19.04 4.05
N ASP A 133 -6.90 -19.54 3.50
CA ASP A 133 -6.15 -20.67 4.05
C ASP A 133 -5.50 -20.33 5.40
N VAL A 134 -5.26 -19.05 5.65
CA VAL A 134 -4.51 -18.56 6.82
C VAL A 134 -5.29 -17.55 7.66
N ARG A 135 -6.51 -17.16 7.25
CA ARG A 135 -7.28 -16.11 7.93
C ARG A 135 -7.51 -16.42 9.42
N ASP A 136 -7.77 -17.69 9.75
CA ASP A 136 -8.04 -18.13 11.12
C ASP A 136 -6.75 -18.13 11.96
N GLN A 137 -5.60 -18.34 11.31
CA GLN A 137 -4.27 -18.21 11.93
C GLN A 137 -3.90 -16.74 12.17
N ILE A 138 -4.34 -15.82 11.30
CA ILE A 138 -4.11 -14.37 11.47
C ILE A 138 -4.96 -13.84 12.64
N GLY A 139 -6.23 -14.24 12.68
CA GLY A 139 -7.23 -13.77 13.64
C GLY A 139 -7.64 -12.32 13.42
N GLU A 140 -8.25 -11.71 14.43
CA GLU A 140 -8.63 -10.30 14.37
C GLU A 140 -7.43 -9.38 14.61
N VAL A 141 -7.38 -8.27 13.87
CA VAL A 141 -6.30 -7.27 13.95
C VAL A 141 -6.84 -5.86 14.17
N ASP A 142 -6.02 -5.00 14.75
CA ASP A 142 -6.38 -3.60 15.03
C ASP A 142 -6.21 -2.71 13.80
N LEU A 143 -5.26 -3.05 12.91
CA LEU A 143 -4.98 -2.32 11.68
C LEU A 143 -4.55 -3.28 10.57
N ILE A 144 -5.03 -3.03 9.35
CA ILE A 144 -4.58 -3.68 8.13
C ILE A 144 -4.00 -2.61 7.21
N LEU A 145 -2.75 -2.78 6.81
CA LEU A 145 -2.11 -1.95 5.79
C LEU A 145 -2.18 -2.67 4.43
N MET A 146 -2.65 -1.96 3.40
CA MET A 146 -2.51 -2.32 2.00
C MET A 146 -1.69 -1.22 1.31
N CYS A 147 -0.39 -1.45 1.13
CA CYS A 147 0.56 -0.50 0.57
C CYS A 147 0.96 -0.93 -0.86
N GLY A 148 0.38 -0.30 -1.88
CA GLY A 148 0.63 -0.63 -3.28
C GLY A 148 0.28 -2.09 -3.63
N VAL A 149 -0.98 -2.49 -3.38
CA VAL A 149 -1.43 -3.89 -3.48
C VAL A 149 -2.64 -4.05 -4.39
N ILE A 150 -3.61 -3.14 -4.30
CA ILE A 150 -4.91 -3.29 -4.97
C ILE A 150 -4.72 -3.33 -6.50
N GLU A 151 -3.77 -2.55 -7.03
CA GLU A 151 -3.39 -2.50 -8.42
C GLU A 151 -2.84 -3.82 -8.96
N HIS A 152 -2.23 -4.64 -8.11
CA HIS A 152 -1.70 -5.95 -8.48
C HIS A 152 -2.77 -7.06 -8.48
N LEU A 153 -3.95 -6.77 -7.92
CA LEU A 153 -5.12 -7.65 -8.00
C LEU A 153 -5.83 -7.43 -9.34
N PRO A 154 -5.80 -8.38 -10.29
CA PRO A 154 -6.38 -8.17 -11.61
C PRO A 154 -7.90 -7.98 -11.54
N ILE A 155 -8.39 -6.93 -12.21
CA ILE A 155 -9.82 -6.65 -12.43
C ILE A 155 -10.41 -7.71 -13.38
N THR A 156 -9.62 -8.21 -14.32
CA THR A 156 -10.02 -9.31 -15.22
C THR A 156 -10.32 -10.62 -14.49
N GLN A 157 -9.98 -10.73 -13.20
CA GLN A 157 -10.43 -11.81 -12.34
C GLN A 157 -11.65 -11.35 -11.54
N PRO A 158 -12.88 -11.81 -11.90
CA PRO A 158 -14.10 -11.35 -11.26
C PRO A 158 -14.09 -11.53 -9.74
N ASP A 159 -14.68 -10.56 -9.05
CA ASP A 159 -14.86 -10.53 -7.60
C ASP A 159 -13.60 -10.60 -6.72
N LEU A 160 -12.40 -10.78 -7.29
CA LEU A 160 -11.16 -10.93 -6.52
C LEU A 160 -10.91 -9.76 -5.57
N ARG A 161 -10.93 -8.52 -6.10
CA ARG A 161 -10.74 -7.30 -5.30
C ARG A 161 -11.79 -7.17 -4.21
N ARG A 162 -13.07 -7.39 -4.56
CA ARG A 162 -14.19 -7.34 -3.61
C ARG A 162 -14.01 -8.33 -2.48
N ASN A 163 -13.72 -9.59 -2.82
CA ASN A 163 -13.59 -10.68 -1.85
C ASN A 163 -12.42 -10.43 -0.91
N ILE A 164 -11.24 -10.07 -1.44
CA ILE A 164 -10.06 -9.76 -0.61
C ILE A 164 -10.33 -8.58 0.32
N ILE A 165 -10.78 -7.44 -0.22
CA ILE A 165 -10.98 -6.22 0.58
C ILE A 165 -12.06 -6.44 1.65
N ARG A 166 -13.14 -7.15 1.31
CA ARG A 166 -14.21 -7.44 2.28
C ARG A 166 -13.77 -8.44 3.35
N THR A 167 -13.02 -9.48 2.98
CA THR A 167 -12.45 -10.43 3.95
C THR A 167 -11.49 -9.72 4.91
N LEU A 168 -10.56 -8.92 4.39
CA LEU A 168 -9.66 -8.12 5.21
C LEU A 168 -10.45 -7.19 6.15
N PHE A 169 -11.42 -6.44 5.63
CA PHE A 169 -12.23 -5.56 6.46
C PHE A 169 -12.94 -6.31 7.59
N ARG A 170 -13.44 -7.52 7.34
CA ARG A 170 -14.11 -8.34 8.37
C ARG A 170 -13.16 -8.85 9.44
N MET A 171 -11.89 -9.07 9.11
CA MET A 171 -10.82 -9.44 10.07
C MET A 171 -10.40 -8.28 10.99
N LEU A 172 -10.88 -7.05 10.75
CA LEU A 172 -10.66 -5.97 11.70
C LEU A 172 -11.47 -6.19 12.97
N LYS A 173 -10.87 -5.89 14.12
CA LYS A 173 -11.62 -5.66 15.36
C LYS A 173 -12.60 -4.50 15.19
N GLU A 174 -13.56 -4.39 16.10
CA GLU A 174 -14.38 -3.18 16.18
C GLU A 174 -13.51 -1.94 16.40
N SER A 175 -13.80 -0.86 15.68
CA SER A 175 -12.95 0.34 15.59
C SER A 175 -11.55 0.12 15.02
N GLY A 176 -11.30 -1.02 14.37
CA GLY A 176 -10.09 -1.29 13.62
C GLY A 176 -10.04 -0.52 12.29
N TYR A 177 -8.83 -0.42 11.73
CA TYR A 177 -8.54 0.43 10.57
C TYR A 177 -8.07 -0.37 9.36
N LEU A 178 -8.73 -0.20 8.22
CA LEU A 178 -8.18 -0.56 6.90
C LEU A 178 -7.50 0.67 6.32
N TYR A 179 -6.18 0.58 6.13
CA TYR A 179 -5.33 1.66 5.65
C TYR A 179 -4.83 1.35 4.24
N VAL A 180 -5.26 2.13 3.26
CA VAL A 180 -4.84 2.03 1.85
C VAL A 180 -3.85 3.14 1.54
N TYR A 181 -2.70 2.78 0.97
CA TYR A 181 -1.61 3.68 0.64
C TYR A 181 -1.00 3.33 -0.73
N ASP A 182 -0.57 4.34 -1.49
CA ASP A 182 0.17 4.20 -2.76
C ASP A 182 -0.54 3.42 -3.87
N THR A 183 -1.88 3.45 -3.91
CA THR A 183 -2.64 2.82 -5.01
C THR A 183 -2.85 3.80 -6.17
N PRO A 184 -2.42 3.52 -7.41
CA PRO A 184 -2.66 4.41 -8.54
C PRO A 184 -4.14 4.63 -8.80
N ASN A 185 -4.55 5.89 -8.94
CA ASN A 185 -5.95 6.27 -9.10
C ASN A 185 -6.37 6.19 -10.57
N ARG A 186 -7.25 5.23 -10.88
CA ARG A 186 -7.75 5.00 -12.24
C ARG A 186 -8.63 6.12 -12.80
N MET A 187 -9.01 7.10 -11.99
CA MET A 187 -9.64 8.34 -12.50
C MET A 187 -8.67 9.19 -13.32
N TRP A 188 -7.36 9.03 -13.15
CA TRP A 188 -6.37 9.81 -13.88
C TRP A 188 -6.04 9.15 -15.23
N PRO A 189 -5.95 9.94 -16.31
CA PRO A 189 -5.64 9.40 -17.64
C PRO A 189 -4.18 9.01 -17.80
N TYR A 190 -3.27 9.41 -16.90
CA TYR A 190 -1.85 9.07 -17.00
C TYR A 190 -1.50 7.99 -15.99
N ASP A 191 -0.87 6.92 -16.44
CA ASP A 191 -0.36 5.86 -15.57
C ASP A 191 0.98 6.29 -14.95
N PHE A 192 0.97 6.72 -13.69
CA PHE A 192 2.17 7.12 -12.95
C PHE A 192 2.96 5.95 -12.35
N HIS A 193 2.42 4.74 -12.42
CA HIS A 193 2.94 3.57 -11.72
C HIS A 193 3.75 2.67 -12.66
N THR A 194 3.11 2.14 -13.71
CA THR A 194 3.62 0.99 -14.47
C THR A 194 4.23 1.41 -15.81
N THR A 195 3.42 2.03 -16.67
CA THR A 195 3.76 2.31 -18.08
C THR A 195 4.22 3.75 -18.30
N HIS A 196 3.90 4.72 -17.44
CA HIS A 196 4.23 6.13 -17.67
C HIS A 196 3.64 6.67 -18.97
N MET A 197 2.42 6.24 -19.30
CA MET A 197 1.72 6.57 -20.54
C MET A 197 0.34 7.16 -20.29
N TRP A 198 -0.02 8.11 -21.15
CA TRP A 198 -1.38 8.60 -21.25
C TRP A 198 -2.33 7.52 -21.80
N TRP A 199 -3.54 7.57 -21.28
CA TRP A 199 -4.75 6.82 -21.61
C TRP A 199 -4.77 5.37 -21.15
N ILE A 200 -3.65 4.78 -20.70
CA ILE A 200 -3.61 3.38 -20.26
C ILE A 200 -4.63 3.09 -19.16
N PRO A 201 -4.76 3.88 -18.07
CA PRO A 201 -5.74 3.60 -17.02
C PRO A 201 -7.21 3.66 -17.48
N TRP A 202 -7.47 4.36 -18.59
CA TRP A 202 -8.80 4.53 -19.18
C TRP A 202 -9.10 3.54 -20.31
N MET A 203 -8.11 2.73 -20.70
CA MET A 203 -8.36 1.56 -21.54
C MET A 203 -8.95 0.42 -20.71
N GLU A 204 -9.58 -0.55 -21.36
CA GLU A 204 -10.11 -1.74 -20.70
C GLU A 204 -8.99 -2.50 -19.95
N PRO A 205 -9.19 -2.85 -18.66
CA PRO A 205 -8.24 -3.67 -17.91
C PRO A 205 -7.89 -4.97 -18.63
N GLY A 206 -6.60 -5.30 -18.70
CA GLY A 206 -6.12 -6.48 -19.42
C GLY A 206 -6.19 -6.38 -20.96
N SER A 207 -6.42 -5.18 -21.51
CA SER A 207 -6.50 -4.99 -22.97
C SER A 207 -5.20 -5.33 -23.69
N ALA A 208 -5.28 -6.23 -24.68
CA ALA A 208 -4.18 -6.53 -25.60
C ALA A 208 -3.68 -5.28 -26.34
N ARG A 209 -4.59 -4.35 -26.68
CA ARG A 209 -4.22 -3.08 -27.34
C ARG A 209 -3.36 -2.19 -26.45
N ALA A 210 -3.71 -2.10 -25.17
CA ALA A 210 -2.93 -1.34 -24.18
C ALA A 210 -1.54 -1.96 -24.01
N TYR A 211 -1.50 -3.29 -23.84
CA TYR A 211 -0.26 -4.07 -23.74
C TYR A 211 0.67 -3.86 -24.93
N HIS A 212 0.20 -4.12 -26.17
CA HIS A 212 1.02 -3.93 -27.36
C HIS A 212 1.46 -2.49 -27.55
N ARG A 213 0.66 -1.51 -27.12
CA ARG A 213 1.05 -0.09 -27.15
C ARG A 213 2.18 0.20 -26.16
N ALA A 214 2.13 -0.32 -24.94
CA ALA A 214 3.16 -0.13 -23.92
C ALA A 214 4.47 -0.80 -24.32
N VAL A 215 4.42 -2.06 -24.78
CA VAL A 215 5.59 -2.81 -25.26
C VAL A 215 6.26 -2.11 -26.46
N ARG A 216 5.48 -1.74 -27.48
CA ARG A 216 6.01 -1.04 -28.67
C ARG A 216 6.66 0.30 -28.33
N LYS A 217 6.23 0.96 -27.26
CA LYS A 217 6.80 2.23 -26.80
C LYS A 217 7.97 2.05 -25.83
N GLY A 218 8.40 0.81 -25.56
CA GLY A 218 9.47 0.52 -24.60
C GLY A 218 9.09 0.90 -23.17
N ARG A 219 7.79 0.92 -22.87
CA ARG A 219 7.23 1.36 -21.58
C ARG A 219 6.79 0.21 -20.68
N TYR A 220 6.83 -1.01 -21.20
CA TYR A 220 6.53 -2.23 -20.47
C TYR A 220 7.32 -3.40 -21.06
N GLN A 221 7.75 -4.32 -20.19
CA GLN A 221 8.31 -5.62 -20.55
C GLN A 221 7.73 -6.66 -19.59
N ASP A 222 7.61 -7.91 -20.03
CA ASP A 222 7.13 -8.97 -19.16
C ASP A 222 8.14 -9.27 -18.04
N SER A 223 7.63 -9.46 -16.82
CA SER A 223 8.40 -9.92 -15.68
C SER A 223 8.34 -11.46 -15.61
N PRO A 224 9.46 -12.15 -15.32
CA PRO A 224 9.47 -13.60 -15.18
C PRO A 224 8.68 -14.11 -13.95
N ARG A 225 8.22 -13.20 -13.08
CA ARG A 225 7.58 -13.51 -11.79
C ARG A 225 6.05 -13.51 -11.85
N ILE A 226 5.47 -13.03 -12.94
CA ILE A 226 4.02 -12.96 -13.14
C ILE A 226 3.65 -13.51 -14.51
N THR A 227 2.36 -13.64 -14.79
CA THR A 227 1.87 -14.12 -16.09
C THR A 227 2.39 -13.20 -17.20
N PRO A 228 2.89 -13.69 -18.35
CA PRO A 228 3.26 -12.81 -19.46
C PRO A 228 2.04 -12.19 -20.15
N GLY A 229 2.26 -11.13 -20.91
CA GLY A 229 1.24 -10.54 -21.78
C GLY A 229 0.30 -9.54 -21.08
N PRO A 230 -0.91 -9.33 -21.61
CA PRO A 230 -1.83 -8.30 -21.11
C PRO A 230 -2.23 -8.49 -19.65
N ARG A 231 -2.43 -9.75 -19.22
CA ARG A 231 -2.71 -10.09 -17.81
C ARG A 231 -1.52 -9.77 -16.91
N GLY A 232 -0.29 -9.97 -17.39
CA GLY A 232 0.92 -9.56 -16.68
C GLY A 232 0.99 -8.07 -16.43
N MET A 233 0.70 -7.28 -17.46
CA MET A 233 0.72 -5.83 -17.34
C MET A 233 -0.33 -5.33 -16.32
N GLU A 234 -1.49 -5.99 -16.27
CA GLU A 234 -2.48 -5.74 -15.24
C GLU A 234 -1.97 -6.13 -13.84
N GLN A 235 -1.41 -7.34 -13.67
CA GLN A 235 -0.78 -7.79 -12.43
C GLN A 235 0.41 -6.94 -12.00
N SER A 236 1.00 -6.15 -12.91
CA SER A 236 2.07 -5.20 -12.63
C SER A 236 1.56 -3.85 -12.10
N GLY A 237 0.24 -3.65 -12.04
CA GLY A 237 -0.36 -2.44 -11.50
C GLY A 237 -0.73 -1.39 -12.55
N ALA A 238 -0.87 -1.75 -13.83
CA ALA A 238 -1.25 -0.78 -14.88
C ALA A 238 -2.68 -0.24 -14.70
N TRP A 239 -3.53 -0.96 -13.95
CA TRP A 239 -4.87 -0.52 -13.57
C TRP A 239 -5.04 -0.59 -12.06
N GLY A 240 -4.89 0.55 -11.39
CA GLY A 240 -5.19 0.67 -9.98
C GLY A 240 -6.70 0.71 -9.68
N ALA A 241 -7.09 1.45 -8.65
CA ALA A 241 -8.47 1.53 -8.20
C ALA A 241 -8.90 2.99 -8.04
N THR A 242 -10.20 3.21 -8.05
CA THR A 242 -10.80 4.47 -7.63
C THR A 242 -11.28 4.38 -6.18
N TYR A 243 -11.38 5.52 -5.51
CA TYR A 243 -12.00 5.62 -4.18
C TYR A 243 -13.38 4.95 -4.14
N TRP A 244 -14.17 5.15 -5.18
CA TRP A 244 -15.53 4.62 -5.28
C TRP A 244 -15.60 3.11 -5.41
N GLU A 245 -14.68 2.50 -6.16
CA GLU A 245 -14.59 1.04 -6.23
C GLU A 245 -14.26 0.42 -4.88
N ILE A 246 -13.32 1.01 -4.14
CA ILE A 246 -12.95 0.53 -2.81
C ILE A 246 -14.17 0.58 -1.87
N LEU A 247 -14.94 1.68 -1.90
CA LEU A 247 -16.16 1.80 -1.10
C LEU A 247 -17.26 0.83 -1.54
N ASP A 248 -17.42 0.61 -2.84
CA ASP A 248 -18.40 -0.33 -3.38
C ASP A 248 -18.07 -1.78 -2.97
N TYR A 249 -16.79 -2.14 -2.86
CA TYR A 249 -16.38 -3.45 -2.35
C TYR A 249 -16.82 -3.70 -0.90
N LEU A 250 -16.98 -2.64 -0.12
CA LEU A 250 -17.44 -2.68 1.27
C LEU A 250 -18.95 -2.45 1.41
N LYS A 251 -19.70 -2.39 0.31
CA LYS A 251 -21.15 -2.20 0.36
C LYS A 251 -21.81 -3.30 1.22
N GLY A 252 -22.59 -2.86 2.21
CA GLY A 252 -23.25 -3.73 3.19
C GLY A 252 -22.49 -3.88 4.52
N GLU A 253 -21.23 -3.45 4.58
CA GLU A 253 -20.47 -3.37 5.83
C GLU A 253 -20.74 -2.03 6.55
N ASN A 254 -20.56 -2.00 7.88
CA ASN A 254 -20.70 -0.78 8.68
C ASN A 254 -19.34 -0.09 8.87
N TYR A 255 -19.12 1.00 8.15
CA TYR A 255 -17.83 1.70 8.17
C TYR A 255 -17.98 3.23 8.11
N SER A 256 -16.89 3.92 8.43
CA SER A 256 -16.72 5.35 8.20
C SER A 256 -15.38 5.62 7.50
N CYS A 257 -15.33 6.65 6.65
CA CYS A 257 -14.08 7.06 6.00
C CYS A 257 -13.45 8.19 6.80
N LEU A 258 -12.36 7.92 7.53
CA LEU A 258 -11.79 8.87 8.47
C LEU A 258 -11.32 10.16 7.77
N ASN A 259 -10.92 10.06 6.50
CA ASN A 259 -10.48 11.19 5.68
C ASN A 259 -11.54 12.28 5.50
N THR A 260 -12.82 12.01 5.75
CA THR A 260 -13.90 13.01 5.61
C THR A 260 -14.13 13.80 6.90
N HIS A 261 -13.53 13.37 8.02
CA HIS A 261 -13.63 14.05 9.30
C HIS A 261 -12.80 15.35 9.34
N PRO A 262 -13.20 16.34 10.15
CA PRO A 262 -12.45 17.58 10.32
C PRO A 262 -10.98 17.31 10.68
N GLY A 263 -10.04 17.99 10.02
CA GLY A 263 -8.60 17.82 10.22
C GLY A 263 -7.96 16.67 9.43
N ASN A 264 -8.75 15.68 8.98
CA ASN A 264 -8.24 14.49 8.27
C ASN A 264 -8.38 14.57 6.74
N ASN A 265 -9.15 15.54 6.23
CA ASN A 265 -9.32 15.78 4.80
C ASN A 265 -8.15 16.57 4.21
N ARG A 266 -6.97 15.95 4.23
CA ARG A 266 -5.72 16.49 3.71
C ARG A 266 -4.98 15.46 2.88
N HIS A 267 -4.40 15.90 1.78
CA HIS A 267 -3.47 15.14 0.97
C HIS A 267 -2.06 15.46 1.44
N ILE A 268 -1.25 14.42 1.60
CA ILE A 268 0.13 14.54 2.00
C ILE A 268 0.97 13.83 0.96
N ASP A 269 1.74 14.63 0.23
CA ASP A 269 2.72 14.14 -0.73
C ASP A 269 4.03 13.88 0.02
N TYR A 270 4.33 12.61 0.25
CA TYR A 270 5.54 12.17 0.94
C TYR A 270 6.72 11.94 0.00
N LEU A 271 6.48 11.86 -1.31
CA LEU A 271 7.52 11.63 -2.32
C LEU A 271 8.20 12.93 -2.78
N GLY A 272 7.96 14.02 -2.05
CA GLY A 272 8.74 15.25 -2.20
C GLY A 272 8.58 15.90 -3.57
N GLY A 273 7.34 16.08 -4.03
CA GLY A 273 7.06 16.88 -5.22
C GLY A 273 7.84 18.21 -5.19
N SER A 274 8.42 18.58 -6.34
CA SER A 274 9.24 19.79 -6.49
C SER A 274 8.58 21.04 -5.87
N ARG A 275 9.36 22.06 -5.46
CA ARG A 275 8.80 23.34 -4.96
C ARG A 275 7.68 23.88 -5.87
N ARG A 276 7.81 23.71 -7.20
CA ARG A 276 6.78 24.09 -8.19
C ARG A 276 5.48 23.29 -8.03
N PHE A 277 5.57 21.98 -7.76
CA PHE A 277 4.40 21.14 -7.51
C PHE A 277 3.62 21.60 -6.28
N ARG A 278 4.32 22.00 -5.20
CA ARG A 278 3.68 22.56 -4.00
C ARG A 278 2.86 23.84 -4.26
N TYR A 279 3.30 24.71 -5.17
CA TYR A 279 2.57 25.94 -5.53
C TYR A 279 1.24 25.65 -6.24
N PHE A 280 1.15 24.58 -7.04
CA PHE A 280 -0.10 24.16 -7.68
C PHE A 280 -0.96 23.27 -6.77
N ARG A 281 -0.33 22.55 -5.84
CA ARG A 281 -1.00 21.64 -4.90
C ARG A 281 -1.94 22.37 -3.94
N TYR A 282 -1.50 23.42 -3.25
CA TYR A 282 -2.33 24.08 -2.25
C TYR A 282 -3.61 24.72 -2.82
N PRO A 283 -3.56 25.42 -3.97
CA PRO A 283 -4.78 25.85 -4.65
C PRO A 283 -5.67 24.68 -5.05
N PHE A 284 -5.10 23.59 -5.61
CA PHE A 284 -5.87 22.40 -5.96
C PHE A 284 -6.56 21.78 -4.74
N ASP A 285 -5.84 21.57 -3.63
CA ASP A 285 -6.39 21.09 -2.36
C ASP A 285 -7.52 21.97 -1.85
N PHE A 286 -7.35 23.29 -1.93
CA PHE A 286 -8.36 24.26 -1.51
C PHE A 286 -9.63 24.15 -2.37
N PHE A 287 -9.51 24.19 -3.69
CA PHE A 287 -10.67 24.15 -4.60
C PHE A 287 -11.37 22.79 -4.58
N VAL A 288 -10.61 21.69 -4.66
CA VAL A 288 -11.17 20.34 -4.58
C VAL A 288 -11.79 20.11 -3.21
N GLY A 289 -11.12 20.54 -2.13
CA GLY A 289 -11.66 20.45 -0.78
C GLY A 289 -12.97 21.22 -0.62
N LEU A 290 -13.07 22.44 -1.18
CA LEU A 290 -14.28 23.25 -1.15
C LEU A 290 -15.45 22.55 -1.88
N LEU A 291 -15.18 21.96 -3.05
CA LEU A 291 -16.19 21.29 -3.87
C LEU A 291 -16.59 19.90 -3.33
N ALA A 292 -15.64 19.17 -2.72
CA ALA A 292 -15.83 17.80 -2.25
C ALA A 292 -16.47 17.74 -0.86
N ARG A 293 -16.29 18.77 -0.02
CA ARG A 293 -16.78 18.82 1.36
C ARG A 293 -18.30 18.62 1.52
N PRO A 294 -19.18 19.25 0.70
CA PRO A 294 -20.63 19.02 0.79
C PRO A 294 -21.05 17.56 0.57
N PHE A 295 -20.25 16.80 -0.18
CA PHE A 295 -20.51 15.40 -0.53
C PHE A 295 -19.76 14.41 0.36
N GLN A 296 -19.04 14.90 1.38
CA GLN A 296 -18.19 14.08 2.25
C GLN A 296 -17.21 13.19 1.45
N ILE A 297 -16.58 13.76 0.42
CA ILE A 297 -15.57 13.08 -0.39
C ILE A 297 -14.19 13.57 0.05
N PRO A 298 -13.24 12.68 0.36
CA PRO A 298 -11.91 13.12 0.74
C PRO A 298 -11.12 13.56 -0.49
N ILE A 299 -10.24 14.55 -0.34
CA ILE A 299 -9.46 15.08 -1.47
C ILE A 299 -8.55 14.02 -2.10
N THR A 300 -8.09 13.03 -1.34
CA THR A 300 -7.32 11.88 -1.84
C THR A 300 -8.05 11.12 -2.96
N ALA A 301 -9.39 11.14 -2.98
CA ALA A 301 -10.18 10.51 -4.05
C ALA A 301 -9.89 11.10 -5.44
N PHE A 302 -9.35 12.32 -5.50
CA PHE A 302 -9.08 13.06 -6.74
C PHE A 302 -7.59 13.13 -7.11
N TYR A 303 -6.69 12.59 -6.29
CA TYR A 303 -5.25 12.60 -6.57
C TYR A 303 -4.82 11.44 -7.49
N PRO A 304 -3.66 11.54 -8.17
CA PRO A 304 -3.15 10.46 -9.03
C PRO A 304 -2.88 9.14 -8.30
N PHE A 305 -2.74 9.19 -6.97
CA PHE A 305 -2.65 8.03 -6.10
C PHE A 305 -3.66 8.20 -4.95
N LEU A 306 -4.25 7.09 -4.52
CA LEU A 306 -5.07 7.01 -3.32
C LEU A 306 -4.14 6.82 -2.12
N ASP A 307 -3.61 7.94 -1.63
CA ASP A 307 -2.73 7.96 -0.48
C ASP A 307 -3.49 8.18 0.82
N ASN A 308 -3.13 7.39 1.84
CA ASN A 308 -3.61 7.51 3.21
C ASN A 308 -5.14 7.44 3.32
N LEU A 309 -5.80 6.60 2.51
CA LEU A 309 -7.24 6.35 2.64
C LEU A 309 -7.46 5.42 3.84
N VAL A 310 -8.18 5.91 4.84
CA VAL A 310 -8.42 5.20 6.10
C VAL A 310 -9.90 4.93 6.28
N ILE A 311 -10.25 3.64 6.33
CA ILE A 311 -11.60 3.16 6.52
C ILE A 311 -11.69 2.49 7.89
N VAL A 312 -12.60 2.96 8.73
CA VAL A 312 -12.77 2.48 10.11
C VAL A 312 -13.96 1.53 10.17
N LYS A 313 -13.79 0.37 10.80
CA LYS A 313 -14.89 -0.54 11.11
C LYS A 313 -15.70 0.01 12.28
N ASN A 314 -16.96 0.33 12.04
CA ASN A 314 -17.84 0.86 13.09
C ASN A 314 -18.43 -0.31 13.89
N GLY A 315 -18.47 -0.12 15.21
CA GLY A 315 -19.23 -0.98 16.13
C GLY A 315 -20.61 -1.34 15.59
N ALA A 316 -21.04 -2.59 15.80
CA ALA A 316 -22.45 -2.93 15.65
C ALA A 316 -23.27 -1.90 16.43
N LYS A 317 -24.23 -1.23 15.77
CA LYS A 317 -25.11 -0.27 16.45
C LYS A 317 -25.71 -1.00 17.65
N SER A 318 -25.33 -0.59 18.86
CA SER A 318 -26.03 -1.02 20.08
C SER A 318 -27.50 -0.70 19.82
N GLY A 319 -28.34 -1.74 19.82
CA GLY A 319 -29.77 -1.58 19.52
C GLY A 319 -30.34 -0.40 20.29
N ARG A 320 -31.09 0.47 19.61
CA ARG A 320 -31.98 1.39 20.33
C ARG A 320 -32.81 0.53 21.28
N PRO A 321 -32.96 0.89 22.57
CA PRO A 321 -33.96 0.24 23.39
C PRO A 321 -35.30 0.41 22.66
N SER A 322 -35.97 -0.70 22.39
CA SER A 322 -37.34 -0.72 21.90
C SER A 322 -38.18 0.05 22.91
N SER A 323 -38.57 1.28 22.55
CA SER A 323 -39.60 2.06 23.25
C SER A 323 -40.97 1.46 23.03
#